data_AF-A0A920N6H9-F1
#
_entry.id   AF-A0A920N6H9-F1
#
_cell.length_a   1.000
_cell.length_b   1.000
_cell.length_c   1.000
_cell.angle_alpha   90.00
_cell.angle_beta   90.00
_cell.angle_gamma   90.00
#
_symmetry.space_group_name_H-M   'P 1'
#
loop_
_entity.id
_entity.type
_entity.pdbx_description
1 polymer ?
#
loop_
_entity_poly.entity_id
_entity_poly.type
_entity_poly.pdbx_seq_one_letter_code
_entity_poly.pdbx_strand_id
1 'polypeptide(L)' 'MEDVLRITAIRLHYRLAVDDDGGEVDREAVDRALESYADKCPAYQSVRGCIDCSWDLEIIAAD' A
#
# COMPACT_ATOMS: atom_id res chain seq x y z
N MET A 1 -16.62 -22.82 -17.96
CA MET A 1 -15.74 -21.63 -18.17
C MET A 1 -14.49 -21.87 -17.34
N GLU A 2 -13.51 -22.60 -17.87
CA GLU A 2 -12.33 -23.05 -17.09
C GLU A 2 -10.98 -22.80 -17.81
N ASP A 3 -10.99 -22.19 -19.00
CA ASP A 3 -9.77 -21.91 -19.81
C ASP A 3 -9.28 -20.46 -19.72
N VAL A 4 -9.47 -19.79 -18.58
CA VAL A 4 -9.01 -18.39 -18.42
C VAL A 4 -8.22 -18.24 -17.13
N LEU A 5 -6.99 -17.76 -17.27
CA LEU A 5 -6.11 -17.42 -16.15
C LEU A 5 -6.69 -16.21 -15.41
N ARG A 6 -6.81 -16.30 -14.08
CA ARG A 6 -7.33 -15.22 -13.22
C ARG A 6 -6.28 -14.83 -12.20
N ILE A 7 -6.16 -13.53 -11.97
CA ILE A 7 -5.41 -13.00 -10.83
C ILE A 7 -6.33 -13.14 -9.62
N THR A 8 -5.92 -13.96 -8.66
CA THR A 8 -6.68 -14.21 -7.43
C THR A 8 -6.20 -13.36 -6.26
N ALA A 9 -4.92 -12.97 -6.26
CA ALA A 9 -4.34 -12.15 -5.21
C ALA A 9 -3.26 -11.20 -5.74
N ILE A 10 -3.15 -10.04 -5.10
CA ILE A 10 -2.09 -9.05 -5.27
C ILE A 10 -1.51 -8.72 -3.88
N ARG A 11 -0.18 -8.72 -3.76
CA ARG A 11 0.55 -8.34 -2.55
C ARG A 11 1.41 -7.12 -2.86
N LEU A 12 1.21 -6.05 -2.12
CA LEU A 12 1.92 -4.78 -2.33
C LEU A 12 2.90 -4.52 -1.19
N HIS A 13 4.15 -4.31 -1.54
CA HIS A 13 5.19 -3.87 -0.61
C HIS A 13 5.49 -2.40 -0.91
N TYR A 14 5.00 -1.48 -0.08
CA TYR A 14 5.29 -0.06 -0.23
C TYR A 14 6.60 0.29 0.44
N ARG A 15 7.38 1.16 -0.20
CA ARG A 15 8.55 1.79 0.39
C ARG A 15 8.33 3.28 0.42
N LEU A 16 8.29 3.85 1.62
CA LEU A 16 8.14 5.28 1.82
C LEU A 16 9.47 5.85 2.31
N ALA A 17 10.11 6.64 1.45
CA ALA A 17 11.22 7.49 1.86
C ALA A 17 10.66 8.71 2.60
N VAL A 18 11.20 9.00 3.78
CA VAL A 18 10.85 10.18 4.57
C VAL A 18 12.11 11.01 4.72
N ASP A 19 12.02 12.30 4.39
CA ASP A 19 13.10 13.26 4.61
C ASP A 19 13.33 13.44 6.12
N ASP A 20 14.53 13.11 6.58
CA ASP A 20 14.94 13.33 7.96
C ASP A 20 15.45 14.77 8.09
N ASP A 21 14.57 15.72 8.42
CA ASP A 21 14.94 17.10 8.74
C ASP A 21 15.62 17.21 10.14
N GLY A 22 16.23 16.13 10.62
CA GLY A 22 16.86 16.00 11.94
C GLY A 22 15.91 15.53 13.05
N GLY A 23 14.85 14.80 12.70
CA GLY A 23 13.78 14.37 13.61
C GLY A 23 13.35 12.92 13.38
N GLU A 24 12.86 12.27 14.43
CA GLU A 24 12.32 10.90 14.34
C GLU A 24 11.08 10.87 13.44
N VAL A 25 11.00 9.89 12.54
CA VAL A 25 9.84 9.70 11.67
C VAL A 25 8.59 9.49 12.50
N ASP A 26 7.58 10.33 12.30
CA ASP A 26 6.26 10.18 12.93
C ASP A 26 5.52 8.99 12.31
N ARG A 27 5.77 7.80 12.87
CA ARG A 27 5.12 6.55 12.46
C ARG A 27 3.61 6.60 12.58
N GLU A 28 3.08 7.31 13.58
CA GLU A 28 1.63 7.39 13.79
C GLU A 28 0.95 8.18 12.66
N ALA A 29 1.58 9.27 12.21
CA ALA A 29 1.12 10.01 11.05
C ALA A 29 1.16 9.16 9.76
N VAL A 30 2.22 8.37 9.59
CA VAL A 30 2.37 7.45 8.45
C VAL A 30 1.30 6.36 8.46
N ASP A 31 1.07 5.70 9.60
CA ASP A 31 0.07 4.65 9.74
C ASP A 31 -1.35 5.17 9.45
N ARG A 32 -1.69 6.35 9.97
CA ARG A 32 -2.98 7.01 9.72
C ARG A 32 -3.18 7.38 8.25
N ALA A 33 -2.11 7.80 7.57
CA ALA A 33 -2.16 8.05 6.13
C ALA A 33 -2.41 6.75 5.36
N LEU A 34 -1.74 5.65 5.76
CA LEU A 34 -1.88 4.32 5.17
C LEU A 34 -3.28 3.74 5.36
N GLU A 35 -3.93 3.96 6.51
CA GLU A 35 -5.32 3.54 6.75
C GLU A 35 -6.27 4.13 5.70
N SER A 36 -6.08 5.40 5.33
CA SER A 36 -6.93 6.09 4.34
C SER A 36 -6.55 5.81 2.88
N TYR A 37 -5.38 5.19 2.64
CA TYR A 37 -4.84 4.99 1.30
C TYR A 37 -5.71 4.05 0.47
N ALA A 38 -6.16 2.93 1.05
CA ALA A 38 -6.94 1.92 0.34
C ALA A 38 -8.26 2.50 -0.21
N ASP A 39 -8.96 3.32 0.58
CA ASP A 39 -10.20 3.96 0.16
C ASP A 39 -10.00 4.96 -0.97
N LYS A 40 -8.82 5.59 -1.04
CA LYS A 40 -8.50 6.61 -2.05
C LYS A 40 -7.79 6.05 -3.29
N CYS A 41 -7.26 4.83 -3.24
CA CYS A 41 -6.48 4.24 -4.32
C CYS A 41 -7.39 3.80 -5.50
N PRO A 42 -7.34 4.46 -6.67
CA PRO A 42 -8.22 4.13 -7.79
C PRO A 42 -8.00 2.70 -8.32
N ALA A 43 -6.76 2.22 -8.26
CA ALA A 43 -6.41 0.87 -8.67
C ALA A 43 -7.07 -0.17 -7.75
N TYR A 44 -6.99 0.01 -6.43
CA TYR A 44 -7.65 -0.87 -5.47
C TYR A 44 -9.17 -0.84 -5.67
N GLN A 45 -9.77 0.35 -5.79
CA GLN A 45 -11.22 0.49 -6.01
C GLN A 45 -11.70 -0.24 -7.28
N SER A 46 -10.87 -0.30 -8.33
CA SER A 46 -11.20 -0.98 -9.59
C SER A 46 -11.24 -2.51 -9.47
N VAL A 47 -10.52 -3.10 -8.50
CA VAL A 47 -10.40 -4.55 -8.34
C VAL A 47 -10.99 -5.08 -7.02
N ARG A 48 -11.45 -4.18 -6.15
CA ARG A 48 -12.03 -4.49 -4.85
C ARG A 48 -13.18 -5.49 -4.98
N GLY A 49 -13.11 -6.57 -4.22
CA GLY A 49 -14.11 -7.65 -4.23
C GLY A 49 -13.92 -8.68 -5.35
N CYS A 50 -13.03 -8.45 -6.31
CA CYS A 50 -12.68 -9.38 -7.38
C CYS A 50 -11.33 -10.07 -7.14
N ILE A 51 -10.37 -9.35 -6.56
CA ILE A 51 -9.01 -9.81 -6.28
C ILE A 51 -8.72 -9.57 -4.80
N ASP A 52 -8.11 -10.54 -4.13
CA ASP A 52 -7.63 -10.38 -2.76
C ASP A 52 -6.37 -9.50 -2.75
N CYS A 53 -6.41 -8.36 -2.06
CA CYS A 53 -5.30 -7.41 -2.01
C CYS A 53 -4.82 -7.27 -0.57
N SER A 54 -3.51 -7.43 -0.37
CA SER A 54 -2.82 -7.21 0.90
C SER A 54 -1.64 -6.28 0.71
N TRP A 55 -1.29 -5.50 1.72
CA TRP A 55 -0.16 -4.60 1.65
C TRP A 55 0.58 -4.44 2.98
N ASP A 56 1.84 -4.07 2.87
CA ASP A 56 2.68 -3.59 3.96
C ASP A 56 3.46 -2.36 3.52
N LEU A 57 4.04 -1.68 4.51
CA LEU A 57 4.80 -0.47 4.34
C LEU A 57 6.15 -0.59 5.06
N GLU A 58 7.21 -0.35 4.31
CA GLU A 58 8.58 -0.20 4.79
C GLU A 58 8.95 1.29 4.72
N ILE A 59 9.30 1.88 5.87
CA ILE A 59 9.83 3.24 5.93
C ILE A 59 11.34 3.16 5.72
N ILE A 60 11.85 3.91 4.75
CA ILE A 60 13.27 4.00 4.43
C ILE A 60 13.76 5.44 4.64
N ALA A 61 15.04 5.62 4.95
CA ALA A 61 15.65 6.95 4.92
C ALA A 61 15.70 7.46 3.47
N ALA A 62 15.45 8.76 3.26
CA ALA A 62 15.77 9.41 2.00
C ALA A 62 17.31 9.52 1.86
N ASP A 63 17.83 9.21 0.68
CA ASP A 63 19.27 9.22 0.33
C ASP A 63 19.77 10.64 0.02
#